data_AF-A0A932P586-F1
#
_entry.id   AF-A0A932P586-F1
#
_cell.length_a   1.000
_cell.length_b   1.000
_cell.length_c   1.000
_cell.angle_alpha   90.00
_cell.angle_beta   90.00
_cell.angle_gamma   90.00
#
_symmetry.space_group_name_H-M   'P 1'
#
loop_
_entity.id
_entity.type
_entity.pdbx_description
1 polymer ?
#
loop_
_entity_poly.entity_id
_entity_poly.type
_entity_poly.pdbx_seq_one_letter_code
_entity_poly.pdbx_strand_id
1 'polypeptide(L)'
;MEIEQAHEQWEHSLEKYRRHLVKVGPRLNASVRVLAESLCLHDADILSVTSQAYDAITSLAVLTTRQASTVTCLIYLLAQEPLTQSAPAQWPFSKDKVHWLYDEFDVLPTGVQQHEILMSDGRTITFRFHEMQLIEHSFGERLAVA
;
A
#
# COMPACT_ATOMS: atom_id res chain seq x y z
N MET A 1 -23.13 -22.78 2.93
CA MET A 1 -21.95 -23.58 3.29
C MET A 1 -20.67 -22.92 2.77
N GLU A 2 -20.58 -22.50 1.50
CA GLU A 2 -19.39 -21.82 0.96
C GLU A 2 -19.09 -20.45 1.61
N ILE A 3 -20.12 -19.67 1.94
CA ILE A 3 -19.97 -18.34 2.59
C ILE A 3 -19.29 -18.45 3.96
N GLU A 4 -19.66 -19.47 4.75
CA GLU A 4 -19.14 -19.68 6.10
C GLU A 4 -17.66 -20.12 6.06
N GLN A 5 -17.31 -21.01 5.12
CA GLN A 5 -15.93 -21.42 4.91
C GLN A 5 -15.04 -20.26 4.41
N ALA A 6 -15.55 -19.44 3.49
CA ALA A 6 -14.84 -18.25 3.02
C ALA A 6 -14.63 -17.24 4.15
N HIS A 7 -15.64 -17.05 5.02
CA HIS A 7 -15.55 -16.18 6.17
C HIS A 7 -14.51 -16.68 7.19
N GLU A 8 -14.51 -17.97 7.53
CA GLU A 8 -13.52 -18.55 8.45
C GLU A 8 -12.09 -18.43 7.92
N GLN A 9 -11.88 -18.68 6.62
CA GLN A 9 -10.57 -18.54 5.98
C GLN A 9 -10.08 -17.08 6.02
N TRP A 10 -10.98 -16.13 5.83
CA TRP A 10 -10.67 -14.72 5.89
C TRP A 10 -10.28 -14.28 7.30
N GLU A 11 -11.08 -14.63 8.31
CA GLU A 11 -10.77 -14.34 9.72
C GLU A 11 -9.44 -14.98 10.16
N HIS A 12 -9.19 -16.21 9.74
CA HIS A 12 -7.92 -16.89 10.02
C HIS A 12 -6.73 -16.16 9.38
N SER A 13 -6.89 -15.69 8.14
CA SER A 13 -5.84 -14.96 7.43
C SER A 13 -5.57 -13.59 8.05
N LEU A 14 -6.62 -12.87 8.45
CA LEU A 14 -6.51 -11.60 9.19
C LEU A 14 -5.77 -11.78 10.51
N GLU A 15 -6.12 -12.81 11.28
CA GLU A 15 -5.47 -13.09 12.56
C GLU A 15 -3.99 -13.47 12.38
N LYS A 16 -3.68 -14.27 11.35
CA LYS A 16 -2.30 -14.60 10.99
C LYS A 16 -1.50 -13.35 10.63
N TYR A 17 -2.08 -12.44 9.85
CA TYR A 17 -1.43 -11.19 9.46
C TYR A 17 -1.24 -10.25 10.64
N ARG A 18 -2.23 -10.10 11.52
CA ARG A 18 -2.09 -9.32 12.77
C ARG A 18 -0.92 -9.82 13.63
N ARG A 19 -0.81 -11.15 13.82
CA ARG A 19 0.33 -11.74 14.54
C ARG A 19 1.66 -11.49 13.84
N HIS A 20 1.66 -11.53 12.50
CA HIS A 20 2.83 -11.20 11.71
C HIS A 20 3.26 -9.75 11.94
N LEU A 21 2.34 -8.79 11.86
CA LEU A 21 2.63 -7.37 12.13
C LEU A 21 3.16 -7.13 13.55
N VAL A 22 2.65 -7.82 14.57
CA VAL A 22 3.21 -7.75 15.94
C VAL A 22 4.67 -8.21 15.96
N LYS A 23 5.01 -9.26 15.19
CA LYS A 23 6.36 -9.81 15.12
C LYS A 23 7.33 -8.89 14.37
N VAL A 24 6.90 -8.31 13.24
CA VAL A 24 7.78 -7.47 12.41
C VAL A 24 7.77 -6.00 12.82
N GLY A 25 6.72 -5.55 13.51
CA GLY A 25 6.48 -4.16 13.93
C GLY A 25 7.68 -3.46 14.57
N PRO A 26 8.41 -4.08 15.52
CA PRO A 26 9.61 -3.47 16.10
C PRO A 26 10.75 -3.17 15.11
N ARG A 27 10.72 -3.79 13.92
CA ARG A 27 11.71 -3.60 12.83
C ARG A 27 11.21 -2.64 11.75
N LEU A 28 9.91 -2.31 11.75
CA LEU A 28 9.33 -1.36 10.80
C LEU A 28 9.68 0.07 11.20
N ASN A 29 9.92 0.94 10.21
CA ASN A 29 10.11 2.35 10.50
C ASN A 29 8.79 2.98 11.00
N ALA A 30 8.88 4.14 11.66
CA ALA A 30 7.73 4.78 12.29
C ALA A 30 6.59 5.09 11.30
N SER A 31 6.91 5.58 10.09
CA SER A 31 5.92 5.89 9.06
C SER A 31 5.16 4.63 8.59
N VAL A 32 5.87 3.50 8.44
CA VAL A 32 5.26 2.23 8.06
C VAL A 32 4.33 1.75 9.15
N ARG A 33 4.71 1.91 10.43
CA ARG A 33 3.82 1.59 11.55
C ARG A 33 2.56 2.46 11.56
N VAL A 34 2.69 3.76 11.31
CA VAL A 34 1.53 4.66 11.20
C VAL A 34 0.60 4.19 10.09
N LEU A 35 1.15 3.87 8.91
CA LEU A 35 0.37 3.34 7.80
C LEU A 35 -0.33 2.02 8.19
N ALA A 36 0.42 1.03 8.68
CA ALA A 36 -0.10 -0.30 9.00
C ALA A 36 -1.09 -0.33 10.19
N GLU A 37 -0.91 0.54 11.19
CA GLU A 37 -1.69 0.51 12.43
C GLU A 37 -2.87 1.51 12.42
N SER A 38 -2.75 2.63 11.68
CA SER A 38 -3.68 3.76 11.82
C SER A 38 -4.33 4.23 10.52
N LEU A 39 -3.73 3.98 9.36
CA LEU A 39 -4.25 4.48 8.09
C LEU A 39 -4.77 3.36 7.18
N CYS A 40 -6.08 3.33 6.97
CA CYS A 40 -6.72 2.39 6.06
C CYS A 40 -6.85 3.02 4.66
N LEU A 41 -5.87 2.75 3.78
CA LEU A 41 -5.92 3.20 2.38
C LEU A 41 -6.75 2.28 1.49
N HIS A 42 -7.41 1.25 2.04
CA HIS A 42 -8.34 0.43 1.27
C HIS A 42 -9.42 1.31 0.63
N ASP A 43 -9.75 1.02 -0.62
CA ASP A 43 -10.65 1.78 -1.50
C ASP A 43 -10.15 3.17 -1.93
N ALA A 44 -8.94 3.58 -1.52
CA ALA A 44 -8.36 4.83 -2.01
C ALA A 44 -8.07 4.74 -3.52
N ASP A 45 -8.43 5.79 -4.26
CA ASP A 45 -8.04 5.96 -5.67
C ASP A 45 -6.52 6.03 -5.76
N ILE A 46 -5.89 5.20 -6.59
CA ILE A 46 -4.48 5.35 -6.95
C ILE A 46 -4.40 6.41 -8.05
N LEU A 47 -3.87 7.58 -7.70
CA LEU A 47 -3.73 8.70 -8.64
C LEU A 47 -2.48 8.56 -9.50
N SER A 48 -1.37 8.15 -8.89
CA SER A 48 -0.10 7.95 -9.61
C SER A 48 0.84 7.03 -8.84
N VAL A 49 1.60 6.24 -9.58
CA VAL A 49 2.78 5.52 -9.11
C VAL A 49 3.95 5.97 -9.99
N THR A 50 4.95 6.61 -9.39
CA THR A 50 6.14 7.05 -10.12
C THR A 50 7.39 6.56 -9.42
N SER A 51 8.37 6.08 -10.16
CA SER A 51 9.71 5.81 -9.64
C SER A 51 10.74 6.54 -10.49
N GLN A 52 11.77 7.08 -9.84
CA GLN A 52 12.85 7.79 -10.52
C GLN A 52 14.17 7.56 -9.77
N ALA A 53 15.24 7.35 -10.52
CA ALA A 53 16.59 7.42 -9.97
C ALA A 53 16.87 8.87 -9.56
N TYR A 54 17.15 9.09 -8.28
CA TYR A 54 17.54 10.40 -7.74
C TYR A 54 19.03 10.65 -8.00
N ASP A 55 19.85 9.63 -7.83
CA ASP A 55 21.27 9.61 -8.20
C ASP A 55 21.68 8.20 -8.68
N ALA A 56 22.98 7.95 -8.85
CA ALA A 56 23.49 6.67 -9.35
C ALA A 56 23.26 5.47 -8.40
N ILE A 57 22.91 5.73 -7.15
CA ILE A 57 22.79 4.75 -6.06
C ILE A 57 21.38 4.79 -5.45
N THR A 58 20.75 5.96 -5.44
CA THR A 58 19.48 6.23 -4.76
C THR A 58 18.34 6.29 -5.76
N SER A 59 17.30 5.49 -5.53
CA SER A 59 16.03 5.59 -6.27
C SER A 59 14.90 5.93 -5.33
N LEU A 60 13.95 6.74 -5.81
CA LEU A 60 12.74 7.11 -5.09
C LEU A 60 11.52 6.57 -5.81
N ALA A 61 10.51 6.15 -5.06
CA ALA A 61 9.16 6.00 -5.57
C ALA A 61 8.18 6.87 -4.80
N VAL A 62 7.19 7.39 -5.50
CA VAL A 62 6.06 8.12 -4.92
C VAL A 62 4.77 7.45 -5.38
N LEU A 63 3.99 7.00 -4.40
CA LEU A 63 2.63 6.52 -4.59
C LEU A 63 1.68 7.57 -4.04
N THR A 64 0.85 8.14 -4.91
CA THR A 64 -0.17 9.13 -4.52
C THR A 64 -1.54 8.48 -4.58
N THR A 65 -2.26 8.56 -3.48
CA THR A 65 -3.63 8.07 -3.36
C THR A 65 -4.59 9.18 -2.97
N ARG A 66 -5.89 8.98 -3.22
CA ARG A 66 -6.95 9.86 -2.73
C ARG A 66 -8.05 9.03 -2.09
N GLN A 67 -8.47 9.46 -0.89
CA GLN A 67 -9.62 8.89 -0.20
C GLN A 67 -10.45 10.06 0.35
N ALA A 68 -11.71 10.16 -0.08
CA ALA A 68 -12.57 11.31 0.19
C ALA A 68 -11.88 12.65 -0.16
N SER A 69 -11.72 13.55 0.82
CA SER A 69 -11.08 14.86 0.67
C SER A 69 -9.60 14.87 1.06
N THR A 70 -8.97 13.70 1.26
CA THR A 70 -7.55 13.59 1.60
C THR A 70 -6.77 12.98 0.44
N VAL A 71 -5.62 13.59 0.12
CA VAL A 71 -4.59 13.02 -0.73
C VAL A 71 -3.43 12.57 0.15
N THR A 72 -2.99 11.33 -0.05
CA THR A 72 -1.89 10.74 0.70
C THR A 72 -0.76 10.40 -0.26
N CYS A 73 0.44 10.88 0.06
CA CYS A 73 1.67 10.57 -0.67
C CYS A 73 2.54 9.65 0.19
N LEU A 74 2.83 8.47 -0.33
CA LEU A 74 3.80 7.54 0.23
C LEU A 74 5.09 7.65 -0.58
N ILE A 75 6.17 8.07 0.08
CA ILE A 75 7.46 8.31 -0.54
C ILE A 75 8.43 7.23 -0.04
N TYR A 76 8.99 6.45 -0.95
CA TYR A 76 9.88 5.33 -0.65
C TYR A 76 11.30 5.65 -1.07
N LEU A 77 12.25 5.48 -0.15
CA LEU A 77 13.67 5.40 -0.46
C LEU A 77 14.00 3.95 -0.83
N LEU A 78 14.06 3.67 -2.13
CA LEU A 78 14.10 2.32 -2.67
C LEU A 78 15.45 1.63 -2.45
N ALA A 79 15.40 0.37 -2.08
CA ALA A 79 16.54 -0.54 -2.09
C ALA A 79 16.72 -1.19 -3.47
N GLN A 80 15.62 -1.34 -4.22
CA GLN A 80 15.54 -1.94 -5.56
C GLN A 80 14.39 -1.31 -6.34
N GLU A 81 14.41 -1.43 -7.67
CA GLU A 81 13.28 -1.01 -8.50
C GLU A 81 11.98 -1.71 -8.08
N PRO A 82 10.83 -1.02 -8.12
CA PRO A 82 9.55 -1.63 -7.77
C PRO A 82 9.23 -2.78 -8.73
N LEU A 83 8.79 -3.91 -8.16
CA LEU A 83 8.36 -5.06 -8.96
C LEU A 83 6.87 -4.94 -9.22
N THR A 84 6.44 -5.02 -10.48
CA THR A 84 5.01 -5.04 -10.84
C THR A 84 4.65 -6.39 -11.44
N GLN A 85 3.71 -7.08 -10.81
CA GLN A 85 3.11 -8.31 -11.32
C GLN A 85 1.82 -7.97 -12.07
N SER A 86 1.67 -8.56 -13.26
CA SER A 86 0.48 -8.36 -14.08
C SER A 86 -0.71 -9.10 -13.51
N ALA A 87 -1.90 -8.55 -13.73
CA ALA A 87 -3.15 -9.18 -13.36
C ALA A 87 -3.34 -10.53 -14.10
N PRO A 88 -4.02 -11.51 -13.48
CA PRO A 88 -4.47 -12.71 -14.18
C PRO A 88 -5.33 -12.37 -15.39
N ALA A 89 -5.25 -13.18 -16.46
CA ALA A 89 -5.98 -12.92 -17.71
C ALA A 89 -7.50 -12.77 -17.53
N GLN A 90 -8.06 -13.42 -16.52
CA GLN A 90 -9.49 -13.47 -16.20
C GLN A 90 -9.92 -12.58 -15.03
N TRP A 91 -9.17 -11.49 -14.77
CA TRP A 91 -9.51 -10.58 -13.67
C TRP A 91 -10.89 -9.92 -13.90
N PRO A 92 -11.83 -10.02 -12.95
CA PRO A 92 -13.24 -9.70 -13.20
C PRO A 92 -13.60 -8.20 -13.10
N PHE A 93 -12.66 -7.35 -12.67
CA PHE A 93 -12.92 -5.94 -12.38
C PHE A 93 -12.45 -4.99 -13.50
N SER A 94 -13.09 -3.81 -13.58
CA SER A 94 -12.73 -2.76 -14.54
C SER A 94 -11.31 -2.23 -14.30
N LYS A 95 -10.68 -1.78 -15.39
CA LYS A 95 -9.34 -1.17 -15.40
C LYS A 95 -9.37 0.37 -15.45
N ASP A 96 -10.56 0.98 -15.53
CA ASP A 96 -10.71 2.42 -15.75
C ASP A 96 -10.32 3.26 -14.54
N LYS A 97 -10.55 2.71 -13.33
CA LYS A 97 -10.12 3.31 -12.06
C LYS A 97 -9.45 2.25 -11.21
N VAL A 98 -8.23 2.56 -10.80
CA VAL A 98 -7.41 1.67 -10.01
C VAL A 98 -7.49 2.13 -8.56
N HIS A 99 -7.96 1.25 -7.69
CA HIS A 99 -8.08 1.48 -6.25
C HIS A 99 -7.17 0.52 -5.49
N TRP A 100 -6.76 0.92 -4.29
CA TRP A 100 -6.01 0.08 -3.38
C TRP A 100 -6.95 -0.93 -2.71
N LEU A 101 -6.75 -2.22 -2.93
CA LEU A 101 -7.61 -3.25 -2.31
C LEU A 101 -7.04 -3.73 -0.99
N TYR A 102 -5.75 -4.05 -0.99
CA TYR A 102 -5.10 -4.71 0.13
C TYR A 102 -3.59 -4.48 0.08
N ASP A 103 -2.95 -4.46 1.23
CA ASP A 103 -1.50 -4.39 1.34
C ASP A 103 -0.92 -5.27 2.46
N GLU A 104 0.35 -5.64 2.27
CA GLU A 104 1.14 -6.37 3.27
C GLU A 104 2.50 -5.70 3.49
N PHE A 105 2.90 -5.63 4.77
CA PHE A 105 4.25 -5.26 5.17
C PHE A 105 5.04 -6.48 5.66
N ASP A 106 6.31 -6.56 5.25
CA ASP A 106 7.25 -7.55 5.75
C ASP A 106 8.66 -6.93 5.88
N VAL A 107 9.57 -7.64 6.54
CA VAL A 107 10.99 -7.28 6.64
C VAL A 107 11.83 -8.49 6.26
N LEU A 108 12.50 -8.38 5.12
CA LEU A 108 13.34 -9.42 4.54
C LEU A 108 14.49 -9.81 5.49
N PRO A 109 15.13 -10.99 5.31
CA PRO A 109 16.28 -11.40 6.12
C PRO A 109 17.44 -10.40 6.09
N THR A 110 17.58 -9.62 5.02
CA THR A 110 18.58 -8.55 4.87
C THR A 110 18.26 -7.30 5.69
N GLY A 111 17.07 -7.21 6.31
CA GLY A 111 16.59 -6.03 7.01
C GLY A 111 15.88 -5.00 6.11
N VAL A 112 15.86 -5.22 4.79
CA VAL A 112 15.10 -4.39 3.85
C VAL A 112 13.60 -4.58 4.10
N GLN A 113 12.87 -3.47 4.16
CA GLN A 113 11.43 -3.46 4.34
C GLN A 113 10.75 -3.71 2.99
N GLN A 114 9.63 -4.42 3.01
CA GLN A 114 8.82 -4.72 1.85
C GLN A 114 7.38 -4.24 2.10
N HIS A 115 6.80 -3.64 1.07
CA HIS A 115 5.40 -3.27 1.03
C HIS A 115 4.80 -3.74 -0.28
N GLU A 116 3.81 -4.62 -0.19
CA GLU A 116 3.11 -5.19 -1.33
C GLU A 116 1.69 -4.65 -1.36
N ILE A 117 1.23 -4.21 -2.53
CA ILE A 117 -0.11 -3.62 -2.70
C ILE A 117 -0.82 -4.31 -3.86
N LEU A 118 -1.98 -4.89 -3.58
CA LEU A 118 -2.91 -5.39 -4.57
C LEU A 118 -3.87 -4.28 -5.01
N MET A 119 -3.94 -4.07 -6.32
CA MET A 119 -4.77 -3.06 -6.94
C MET A 119 -6.07 -3.65 -7.51
N SER A 120 -7.10 -2.82 -7.67
CA SER A 120 -8.42 -3.24 -8.17
C SER A 120 -8.40 -3.80 -9.59
N ASP A 121 -7.38 -3.49 -10.40
CA ASP A 121 -7.19 -4.05 -11.73
C ASP A 121 -6.45 -5.39 -11.74
N GLY A 122 -6.11 -5.91 -10.55
CA GLY A 122 -5.48 -7.20 -10.33
C GLY A 122 -3.96 -7.17 -10.38
N ARG A 123 -3.35 -6.01 -10.64
CA ARG A 123 -1.89 -5.86 -10.53
C ARG A 123 -1.48 -5.82 -9.07
N THR A 124 -0.29 -6.34 -8.82
CA THR A 124 0.40 -6.20 -7.54
C THR A 124 1.68 -5.41 -7.75
N ILE A 125 1.93 -4.40 -6.91
CA ILE A 125 3.21 -3.71 -6.86
C ILE A 125 3.92 -4.02 -5.55
N THR A 126 5.21 -4.33 -5.62
CA THR A 126 6.05 -4.60 -4.47
C THR A 126 7.16 -3.56 -4.40
N PHE A 127 7.17 -2.76 -3.34
CA PHE A 127 8.24 -1.84 -3.00
C PHE A 127 9.20 -2.49 -2.02
N ARG A 128 10.50 -2.47 -2.34
CA ARG A 128 11.58 -2.82 -1.40
C ARG A 128 12.34 -1.57 -1.07
N PHE A 129 12.37 -1.18 0.20
CA PHE A 129 12.83 0.14 0.61
C PHE A 129 13.59 0.12 1.93
N HIS A 130 14.43 1.13 2.10
CA HIS A 130 15.13 1.42 3.34
C HIS A 130 14.29 2.32 4.24
N GLU A 131 13.67 3.36 3.65
CA GLU A 131 12.86 4.33 4.36
C GLU A 131 11.54 4.61 3.63
N MET A 132 10.53 5.00 4.39
CA MET A 132 9.25 5.47 3.87
C MET A 132 8.82 6.71 4.63
N GLN A 133 8.30 7.68 3.91
CA GLN A 133 7.62 8.85 4.47
C GLN A 133 6.17 8.87 4.02
N LEU A 134 5.32 9.39 4.89
CA LEU A 134 3.89 9.53 4.67
C LEU A 134 3.53 11.01 4.83
N ILE A 135 2.87 11.56 3.81
CA ILE A 135 2.40 12.94 3.79
C ILE A 135 0.91 12.93 3.45
N GLU A 136 0.09 13.50 4.32
CA GLU A 136 -1.34 13.66 4.08
C GLU A 136 -1.68 15.13 3.85
N HIS A 137 -2.56 15.39 2.88
CA HIS A 137 -3.10 16.70 2.62
C HIS A 137 -4.62 16.61 2.49
N SER A 138 -5.33 17.22 3.44
CA SER A 138 -6.79 17.32 3.40
C SER A 138 -7.24 18.63 2.76
N PHE A 139 -8.15 18.54 1.81
CA PHE A 139 -8.84 19.69 1.26
C PHE A 139 -10.05 20.02 2.16
N GLY A 140 -10.14 21.28 2.61
CA GLY A 140 -11.36 21.76 3.26
C GLY A 140 -12.49 21.88 2.24
N GLU A 141 -13.70 21.51 2.62
CA GLU A 141 -14.89 21.96 1.89
C GLU A 141 -14.87 23.48 1.90
N ARG A 142 -14.82 24.11 0.72
CA ARG A 142 -15.23 25.51 0.62
C ARG A 142 -16.67 25.55 1.11
N LEU A 143 -16.89 26.11 2.30
CA LEU A 143 -18.22 26.55 2.73
C LEU A 143 -18.80 27.32 1.55
N ALA A 144 -19.86 26.77 0.96
CA ALA A 144 -20.66 27.48 -0.01
C ALA A 144 -21.17 28.74 0.71
N VAL A 145 -20.57 29.88 0.39
CA VAL A 145 -21.09 31.17 0.83
C VAL A 145 -22.41 31.33 0.08
N ALA A 146 -23.50 31.15 0.82
CA ALA A 146 -24.86 31.37 0.37
C ALA A 146 -25.11 32.84 0.01
#